data_AF-A0A835GD02-F1
#
_entry.id   AF-A0A835GD02-F1
#
_cell.length_a   1.000
_cell.length_b   1.000
_cell.length_c   1.000
_cell.angle_alpha   90.00
_cell.angle_beta   90.00
_cell.angle_gamma   90.00
#
_symmetry.space_group_name_H-M   'P 1'
#
loop_
_entity.id
_entity.type
_entity.pdbx_description
1 polymer ?
#
loop_
_entity_poly.entity_id
_entity_poly.type
_entity_poly.pdbx_seq_one_letter_code
_entity_poly.pdbx_strand_id
1 'polypeptide(L)'
;MLKETLAAGVAYLHEGVEAGDRRLVQQLLESGAVTLCVVAAELAWGLAAHVHTVIIADTYVYNGKLHAYEQYPITTVLQMIGRACRPLEDDHSVVVLMCVAHQKTFFTKLLNDCLPLEVSRHLSDHLSELVETTLTDLEQSKCIAIEDDMDVQPLNLGMIASYYYINYTTIELFSLSLTNKTKIRGLLEIISSAAEYSELCIRHREENIIKALAAK
;
A
#
# COMPACT_ATOMS: atom_id res chain seq x y z
N MET A 1 -1.41 29.33 -0.05
CA MET A 1 -0.30 28.36 -0.16
C MET A 1 -0.14 27.78 -1.57
N LEU A 2 -1.01 26.90 -2.11
CA LEU A 2 -0.78 26.35 -3.47
C LEU A 2 -0.77 27.42 -4.57
N LYS A 3 -1.67 28.41 -4.53
CA LYS A 3 -1.73 29.51 -5.51
C LYS A 3 -0.45 30.38 -5.53
N GLU A 4 0.19 30.56 -4.38
CA GLU A 4 1.39 31.39 -4.26
C GLU A 4 2.63 30.66 -4.79
N THR A 5 2.77 29.37 -4.50
CA THR A 5 3.89 28.57 -5.01
C THR A 5 3.75 28.34 -6.51
N LEU A 6 2.52 28.15 -7.00
CA LEU A 6 2.25 27.96 -8.42
C LEU A 6 2.61 29.20 -9.25
N ALA A 7 2.40 30.41 -8.70
CA ALA A 7 2.84 31.65 -9.33
C ALA A 7 4.38 31.76 -9.46
N ALA A 8 5.13 31.06 -8.60
CA ALA A 8 6.58 30.92 -8.70
C ALA A 8 7.01 29.73 -9.59
N GLY A 9 6.08 29.01 -10.22
CA GLY A 9 6.35 27.84 -11.06
C GLY A 9 6.58 26.53 -10.26
N VAL A 10 6.24 26.51 -8.97
CA VAL A 10 6.41 25.34 -8.09
C VAL A 10 5.06 24.81 -7.61
N ALA A 11 4.74 23.56 -7.94
CA ALA A 11 3.52 22.89 -7.50
C ALA A 11 3.79 21.83 -6.42
N TYR A 12 2.84 21.62 -5.53
CA TYR A 12 2.88 20.55 -4.52
C TYR A 12 1.62 19.71 -4.62
N LEU A 13 1.76 18.40 -4.74
CA LEU A 13 0.67 17.44 -4.81
C LEU A 13 0.75 16.46 -3.64
N HIS A 14 -0.34 16.38 -2.87
CA HIS A 14 -0.53 15.40 -1.81
C HIS A 14 -1.99 14.94 -1.78
N GLU A 15 -2.30 13.88 -1.02
CA GLU A 15 -3.62 13.23 -1.01
C GLU A 15 -4.78 14.20 -0.72
N GLY A 16 -4.54 15.19 0.14
CA GLY A 16 -5.52 16.22 0.52
C GLY A 16 -5.81 17.28 -0.54
N VAL A 17 -5.15 17.27 -1.70
CA VAL A 17 -5.46 18.20 -2.81
C VAL A 17 -6.68 17.69 -3.57
N GLU A 18 -7.62 18.59 -3.88
CA GLU A 18 -8.82 18.25 -4.65
C GLU A 18 -8.48 17.65 -6.02
N ALA A 19 -9.35 16.76 -6.51
CA ALA A 19 -9.12 16.09 -7.79
C ALA A 19 -9.11 17.07 -8.99
N GLY A 20 -9.87 18.16 -8.90
CA GLY A 20 -9.86 19.24 -9.91
C GLY A 20 -8.51 19.94 -9.99
N ASP A 21 -7.98 20.38 -8.83
CA ASP A 21 -6.68 21.04 -8.72
C ASP A 21 -5.54 20.12 -9.16
N ARG A 22 -5.61 18.82 -8.81
CA ARG A 22 -4.64 17.81 -9.28
C ARG A 22 -4.57 17.75 -10.81
N ARG A 23 -5.72 17.72 -11.50
CA ARG A 23 -5.77 17.69 -12.97
C ARG A 23 -5.20 18.97 -13.58
N LEU A 24 -5.52 20.12 -13.00
CA LEU A 24 -4.99 21.42 -13.43
C LEU A 24 -3.46 21.47 -13.32
N VAL A 25 -2.91 21.05 -12.18
CA VAL A 25 -1.46 20.99 -11.98
C VAL A 25 -0.80 20.00 -12.96
N GLN A 26 -1.42 18.86 -13.24
CA GLN A 26 -0.92 17.91 -14.24
C GLN A 26 -0.85 18.53 -15.64
N GLN A 27 -1.92 19.20 -16.08
CA GLN A 27 -1.94 19.91 -17.37
C GLN A 27 -0.89 21.02 -17.43
N LEU A 28 -0.71 21.76 -16.33
CA LEU A 28 0.31 22.81 -16.25
C LEU A 28 1.73 22.24 -16.30
N LEU A 29 1.96 21.07 -15.72
CA LEU A 29 3.24 20.37 -15.79
C LEU A 29 3.54 19.90 -17.21
N GLU A 30 2.56 19.29 -17.89
CA GLU A 30 2.70 18.83 -19.28
C GLU A 30 2.88 19.98 -20.27
N SER A 31 2.21 21.11 -20.06
CA SER A 31 2.39 22.32 -20.87
C SER A 31 3.71 23.05 -20.61
N GLY A 32 4.50 22.64 -19.62
CA GLY A 32 5.76 23.28 -19.23
C GLY A 32 5.60 24.58 -18.46
N ALA A 33 4.38 24.94 -18.04
CA ALA A 33 4.12 26.15 -17.23
C ALA A 33 4.63 26.02 -15.79
N VAL A 34 4.72 24.79 -15.26
CA VAL A 34 5.30 24.46 -13.96
C VAL A 34 6.64 23.78 -14.19
N THR A 35 7.71 24.32 -13.61
CA THR A 35 9.07 23.79 -13.77
C THR A 35 9.43 22.76 -12.72
N LEU A 36 8.83 22.85 -11.52
CA LEU A 36 9.06 21.93 -10.43
C LEU A 36 7.73 21.50 -9.81
N CYS A 37 7.50 20.20 -9.72
CA CYS A 37 6.36 19.64 -9.02
C CYS A 37 6.86 18.66 -7.95
N VAL A 38 6.51 18.91 -6.69
CA VAL A 38 6.79 18.00 -5.59
C VAL A 38 5.54 17.18 -5.32
N VAL A 39 5.68 15.85 -5.33
CA VAL A 39 4.57 14.92 -5.24
C VAL A 39 4.80 13.96 -4.08
N ALA A 40 3.78 13.78 -3.24
CA ALA A 40 3.81 12.80 -2.16
C ALA A 40 3.82 11.38 -2.74
N ALA A 41 4.51 10.45 -2.08
CA ALA A 41 4.76 9.10 -2.60
C ALA A 41 3.48 8.32 -2.90
N GLU A 42 2.43 8.54 -2.11
CA GLU A 42 1.12 7.92 -2.22
C GLU A 42 0.43 8.26 -3.55
N LEU A 43 0.82 9.35 -4.20
CA LEU A 43 0.27 9.78 -5.49
C LEU A 43 1.05 9.25 -6.71
N ALA A 44 2.11 8.44 -6.53
CA ALA A 44 2.92 7.92 -7.65
C ALA A 44 2.07 7.18 -8.72
N TRP A 45 1.04 6.48 -8.27
CA TRP A 45 0.08 5.76 -9.14
C TRP A 45 -0.97 6.68 -9.75
N GLY A 46 -1.37 7.75 -9.04
CA GLY A 46 -2.41 8.70 -9.48
C GLY A 46 -1.90 9.86 -10.34
N LEU A 47 -0.59 10.06 -10.43
CA LEU A 47 0.02 11.08 -11.28
C LEU A 47 0.06 10.59 -12.74
N ALA A 48 -0.62 11.26 -13.66
CA ALA A 48 -0.59 10.90 -15.08
C ALA A 48 0.56 11.56 -15.86
N ALA A 49 1.05 12.70 -15.36
CA ALA A 49 2.06 13.49 -16.06
C ALA A 49 3.42 12.78 -16.14
N HIS A 50 4.07 12.94 -17.29
CA HIS A 50 5.42 12.48 -17.56
C HIS A 50 6.37 13.69 -17.66
N VAL A 51 7.62 13.50 -17.20
CA VAL A 51 8.62 14.58 -17.11
C VAL A 51 9.99 14.09 -17.58
N HIS A 52 10.91 15.01 -17.88
CA HIS A 52 12.29 14.67 -18.21
C HIS A 52 13.08 14.12 -17.01
N THR A 53 12.94 14.79 -15.86
CA THR A 53 13.72 14.46 -14.64
C THR A 53 12.80 14.09 -13.49
N VAL A 54 13.05 12.93 -12.88
CA VAL A 54 12.42 12.54 -11.60
C VAL A 54 13.48 12.47 -10.51
N ILE A 55 13.20 13.09 -9.37
CA ILE A 55 14.03 13.02 -8.17
C ILE A 55 13.23 12.30 -7.09
N ILE A 56 13.74 11.16 -6.64
CA ILE A 56 13.20 10.41 -5.49
C ILE A 56 14.06 10.80 -4.30
N ALA A 57 13.52 11.65 -3.43
CA ALA A 57 14.28 12.28 -2.35
C ALA A 57 14.63 11.35 -1.19
N ASP A 58 13.84 10.29 -0.96
CA ASP A 58 14.11 9.23 0.01
C ASP A 58 13.36 7.96 -0.40
N THR A 59 13.80 6.81 0.08
CA THR A 59 13.23 5.49 -0.21
C THR A 59 12.48 4.88 0.97
N TYR A 60 12.19 5.66 2.01
CA TYR A 60 11.57 5.22 3.24
C TYR A 60 10.25 5.94 3.55
N VAL A 61 9.36 5.22 4.24
CA VAL A 61 8.12 5.73 4.82
C VAL A 61 8.06 5.34 6.30
N TYR A 62 7.50 6.22 7.12
CA TYR A 62 7.32 5.93 8.53
C TYR A 62 6.11 5.02 8.74
N ASN A 63 6.34 3.86 9.34
CA ASN A 63 5.29 2.95 9.80
C ASN A 63 5.05 3.14 11.31
N GLY A 64 3.99 3.87 11.67
CA GLY A 64 3.60 4.05 13.08
C GLY A 64 3.11 2.78 13.77
N LYS A 65 2.79 1.72 13.01
CA LYS A 65 2.66 0.31 13.41
C LYS A 65 3.80 -0.14 14.32
N LEU A 66 4.99 -0.04 13.73
CA LEU A 66 6.25 -0.54 14.27
C LEU A 66 7.11 0.55 14.92
N HIS A 67 6.64 1.80 14.86
CA HIS A 67 7.41 2.99 15.21
C HIS A 67 8.78 3.06 14.50
N ALA A 68 8.84 2.58 13.26
CA ALA A 68 10.07 2.43 12.48
C ALA A 68 9.90 2.94 11.04
N TYR A 69 11.02 3.20 10.36
CA TYR A 69 11.02 3.52 8.94
C TYR A 69 11.15 2.24 8.13
N GLU A 70 10.19 2.01 7.23
CA GLU A 70 10.19 0.90 6.30
C GLU A 70 10.50 1.40 4.89
N GLN A 71 11.12 0.53 4.09
CA GLN A 71 11.44 0.85 2.71
C GLN A 71 10.18 0.83 1.85
N TYR A 72 10.08 1.74 0.88
CA TYR A 72 9.01 1.65 -0.11
C TYR A 72 9.05 0.31 -0.86
N PRO A 73 7.88 -0.26 -1.20
CA PRO A 73 7.82 -1.37 -2.13
C PRO A 73 8.52 -1.00 -3.44
N ILE A 74 9.29 -1.96 -3.99
CA ILE A 74 10.04 -1.77 -5.24
C ILE A 74 9.13 -1.29 -6.37
N THR A 75 7.91 -1.82 -6.43
CA THR A 75 6.89 -1.42 -7.42
C THR A 75 6.57 0.07 -7.37
N THR A 76 6.53 0.67 -6.17
CA THR A 76 6.28 2.11 -6.00
C THR A 76 7.47 2.93 -6.48
N VAL A 77 8.69 2.50 -6.15
CA VAL A 77 9.92 3.15 -6.64
C VAL A 77 9.98 3.07 -8.17
N LEU A 78 9.76 1.88 -8.75
CA LEU A 78 9.69 1.71 -10.21
C LEU A 78 8.59 2.57 -10.85
N GLN A 79 7.44 2.71 -10.19
CA GLN A 79 6.35 3.57 -10.68
C GLN A 79 6.77 5.04 -10.72
N MET A 80 7.51 5.52 -9.71
CA MET A 80 8.06 6.88 -9.71
C MET A 80 9.09 7.06 -10.82
N ILE A 81 10.00 6.09 -10.97
CA ILE A 81 11.02 6.07 -12.02
C ILE A 81 10.37 6.13 -13.41
N GLY A 82 9.28 5.39 -13.63
CA GLY A 82 8.53 5.38 -14.89
C GLY A 82 7.91 6.72 -15.30
N ARG A 83 7.87 7.72 -14.41
CA ARG A 83 7.44 9.09 -14.76
C ARG A 83 8.48 9.85 -15.55
N ALA A 84 9.76 9.46 -15.44
CA ALA A 84 10.85 10.01 -16.26
C ALA A 84 10.82 9.38 -17.65
N CYS A 85 9.78 9.66 -18.44
CA CYS A 85 9.59 9.03 -19.75
C CYS A 85 8.72 9.90 -20.67
N ARG A 86 9.37 10.66 -21.57
CA ARG A 86 8.70 11.41 -22.65
C ARG A 86 9.33 11.06 -24.00
N PRO A 87 9.01 9.89 -24.57
CA PRO A 87 9.78 9.31 -25.68
C PRO A 87 9.71 10.10 -26.99
N LEU A 88 8.71 10.98 -27.15
CA LEU A 88 8.55 11.82 -28.34
C LEU A 88 9.18 13.22 -28.18
N GLU A 89 9.55 13.60 -26.95
CA GLU A 89 10.06 14.94 -26.63
C GLU A 89 11.54 14.93 -26.23
N ASP A 90 11.96 13.93 -25.47
CA ASP A 90 13.28 13.86 -24.87
C ASP A 90 14.11 12.72 -25.49
N ASP A 91 15.37 13.01 -25.86
CA ASP A 91 16.33 11.98 -26.33
C ASP A 91 16.72 11.00 -25.22
N HIS A 92 16.70 11.46 -23.97
CA HIS A 92 16.97 10.67 -22.77
C HIS A 92 16.22 11.27 -21.58
N SER A 93 15.99 10.46 -20.56
CA SER A 93 15.36 10.90 -19.31
C SER A 93 16.28 10.60 -18.14
N VAL A 94 16.21 11.44 -17.10
CA VAL A 94 17.12 11.38 -15.96
C VAL A 94 16.36 11.05 -14.69
N VAL A 95 16.87 10.11 -13.92
CA VAL A 95 16.33 9.73 -12.62
C VAL A 95 17.42 9.85 -11.58
N VAL A 96 17.13 10.59 -10.51
CA VAL A 96 18.01 10.73 -9.35
C VAL A 96 17.34 10.05 -8.16
N LEU A 97 17.85 8.88 -7.79
CA LEU A 97 17.42 8.13 -6.61
C LEU A 97 18.33 8.46 -5.42
N MET A 98 17.81 9.21 -4.46
CA MET A 98 18.48 9.47 -3.18
C MET A 98 18.11 8.33 -2.21
N CYS A 99 19.10 7.52 -1.83
CA CYS A 99 18.94 6.41 -0.90
C CYS A 99 20.16 6.27 0.00
N VAL A 100 20.05 5.46 1.05
CA VAL A 100 21.16 5.17 1.96
C VAL A 100 22.24 4.33 1.24
N ALA A 101 23.51 4.58 1.55
CA ALA A 101 24.66 4.00 0.83
C ALA A 101 24.62 2.48 0.68
N HIS A 102 24.12 1.73 1.67
CA HIS A 102 24.05 0.26 1.63
C HIS A 102 23.02 -0.28 0.63
N GLN A 103 22.00 0.52 0.26
CA GLN A 103 20.98 0.14 -0.72
C GLN A 103 21.37 0.48 -2.16
N LYS A 104 22.40 1.30 -2.37
CA LYS A 104 22.86 1.70 -3.71
C LYS A 104 23.10 0.50 -4.61
N THR A 105 23.79 -0.53 -4.10
CA THR A 105 24.12 -1.74 -4.87
C THR A 105 22.85 -2.51 -5.25
N PHE A 106 21.86 -2.56 -4.36
CA PHE A 106 20.59 -3.22 -4.60
C PHE A 106 19.83 -2.53 -5.75
N PHE A 107 19.60 -1.22 -5.66
CA PHE A 107 18.88 -0.48 -6.70
C PHE A 107 19.64 -0.45 -8.03
N THR A 108 20.97 -0.35 -8.01
CA THR A 108 21.78 -0.41 -9.22
C THR A 108 21.63 -1.76 -9.94
N LYS A 109 21.63 -2.89 -9.20
CA LYS A 109 21.39 -4.21 -9.81
C LYS A 109 19.95 -4.33 -10.31
N LEU A 110 18.98 -3.95 -9.49
CA LEU A 110 17.56 -4.01 -9.83
C LEU A 110 17.22 -3.24 -11.13
N LEU A 111 17.82 -2.08 -11.35
CA LEU A 111 17.52 -1.23 -12.51
C LEU A 111 18.28 -1.63 -13.78
N ASN A 112 19.47 -2.24 -13.64
CA ASN A 112 20.29 -2.63 -14.79
C ASN A 112 20.10 -4.09 -15.19
N ASP A 113 19.75 -4.96 -14.24
CA ASP A 113 19.58 -6.39 -14.43
C ASP A 113 18.09 -6.75 -14.29
N CYS A 114 17.59 -7.66 -15.14
CA CYS A 114 16.27 -8.25 -14.89
C CYS A 114 16.30 -9.02 -13.57
N LEU A 115 15.35 -8.74 -12.67
CA LEU A 115 15.24 -9.48 -11.41
C LEU A 115 15.16 -10.99 -11.71
N PRO A 116 15.97 -11.82 -11.05
CA PRO A 116 15.79 -13.25 -11.12
C PRO A 116 14.44 -13.59 -10.50
N LEU A 117 13.50 -14.06 -11.33
CA LEU A 117 12.28 -14.69 -10.84
C LEU A 117 12.71 -16.03 -10.23
N GLU A 118 12.65 -16.14 -8.91
CA GLU A 118 12.93 -17.40 -8.22
C GLU A 118 11.80 -18.39 -8.51
N VAL A 119 12.07 -19.37 -9.37
CA VAL A 119 11.18 -20.52 -9.57
C VAL A 119 11.73 -21.66 -8.74
N SER A 120 11.08 -21.97 -7.61
CA SER A 120 11.53 -23.04 -6.72
C SER A 120 11.44 -24.41 -7.42
N ARG A 121 12.53 -25.19 -7.37
CA ARG A 121 12.62 -26.53 -8.00
C ARG A 121 11.82 -27.61 -7.24
N HIS A 122 11.31 -27.28 -6.06
CA HIS A 122 10.47 -28.15 -5.21
C HIS A 122 9.03 -27.60 -5.13
N LEU A 123 8.50 -27.15 -6.27
CA LEU A 123 7.20 -26.49 -6.33
C LEU A 123 6.09 -27.38 -5.79
N SER A 124 6.10 -28.68 -6.08
CA SER A 124 5.04 -29.59 -5.64
C SER A 124 4.96 -29.70 -4.11
N ASP A 125 6.08 -29.98 -3.44
CA ASP A 125 6.10 -30.18 -1.99
C ASP A 125 5.74 -28.88 -1.26
N HIS A 126 6.26 -27.75 -1.74
CA HIS A 126 5.95 -26.45 -1.17
C HIS A 126 4.48 -26.05 -1.37
N LEU A 127 3.89 -26.36 -2.53
CA LEU A 127 2.46 -26.12 -2.76
C LEU A 127 1.60 -27.01 -1.85
N SER A 128 1.96 -28.28 -1.68
CA SER A 128 1.25 -29.18 -0.76
C SER A 128 1.31 -28.66 0.67
N GLU A 129 2.49 -28.29 1.18
CA GLU A 129 2.66 -27.72 2.53
C GLU A 129 1.84 -26.43 2.70
N LEU A 130 1.84 -25.55 1.69
CA LEU A 130 1.07 -24.30 1.71
C LEU A 130 -0.44 -24.56 1.74
N VAL A 131 -0.93 -25.51 0.94
CA VAL A 131 -2.36 -25.90 0.93
C VAL A 131 -2.75 -26.52 2.27
N GLU A 132 -1.96 -27.45 2.81
CA GLU A 132 -2.23 -28.08 4.11
C GLU A 132 -2.27 -27.05 5.24
N THR A 133 -1.30 -26.13 5.27
CA THR A 133 -1.25 -25.05 6.27
C THR A 133 -2.48 -24.15 6.18
N THR A 134 -2.83 -23.69 4.97
CA THR A 134 -3.98 -22.80 4.77
C THR A 134 -5.33 -23.48 5.05
N LEU A 135 -5.49 -24.76 4.70
CA LEU A 135 -6.69 -25.52 5.05
C LEU A 135 -6.82 -25.69 6.56
N THR A 136 -5.72 -25.96 7.25
CA THR A 136 -5.68 -26.05 8.72
C THR A 136 -6.10 -24.73 9.36
N ASP A 137 -5.58 -23.60 8.89
CA ASP A 137 -5.95 -22.26 9.40
C ASP A 137 -7.44 -21.94 9.17
N LEU A 138 -7.98 -22.30 8.00
CA LEU A 138 -9.39 -22.10 7.65
C LEU A 138 -10.33 -23.01 8.45
N GLU A 139 -9.91 -24.24 8.75
CA GLU A 139 -10.66 -25.17 9.59
C GLU A 139 -10.69 -24.66 11.05
N GLN A 140 -9.55 -24.24 11.60
CA GLN A 140 -9.48 -23.63 12.95
C GLN A 140 -10.38 -22.41 13.08
N SER A 141 -10.43 -21.59 12.02
CA SER A 141 -11.31 -20.42 11.91
C SER A 141 -12.79 -20.77 11.66
N LYS A 142 -13.13 -22.06 11.59
CA LYS A 142 -14.47 -22.60 11.30
C LYS A 142 -15.06 -22.09 9.98
N CYS A 143 -14.20 -21.77 9.02
CA CYS A 143 -14.60 -21.34 7.68
C CYS A 143 -14.89 -22.54 6.76
N ILE A 144 -14.19 -23.64 6.95
CA ILE A 144 -14.39 -24.91 6.24
C ILE A 144 -14.44 -26.07 7.24
N ALA A 145 -14.93 -27.22 6.78
CA ALA A 145 -14.77 -28.50 7.44
C ALA A 145 -14.01 -29.45 6.51
N ILE A 146 -13.10 -30.24 7.07
CA ILE A 146 -12.35 -31.26 6.35
C ILE A 146 -13.01 -32.62 6.64
N GLU A 147 -13.44 -33.32 5.59
CA GLU A 147 -14.02 -34.66 5.64
C GLU A 147 -13.03 -35.67 5.05
N ASP A 148 -12.93 -36.84 5.67
CA ASP A 148 -12.07 -37.95 5.22
C ASP A 148 -10.60 -37.56 4.93
N ASP A 149 -10.09 -36.57 5.67
CA ASP A 149 -8.73 -35.99 5.54
C ASP A 149 -8.38 -35.46 4.14
N MET A 150 -9.37 -35.29 3.24
CA MET A 150 -9.14 -34.94 1.83
C MET A 150 -10.20 -34.00 1.24
N ASP A 151 -11.47 -34.16 1.62
CA ASP A 151 -12.58 -33.38 1.06
C ASP A 151 -12.85 -32.13 1.91
N VAL A 152 -13.16 -31.00 1.25
CA VAL A 152 -13.42 -29.72 1.93
C VAL A 152 -14.83 -29.23 1.68
N GLN A 153 -15.53 -28.86 2.76
CA GLN A 153 -16.89 -28.34 2.73
C GLN A 153 -16.91 -26.90 3.29
N PRO A 154 -17.52 -25.92 2.62
CA PRO A 154 -17.64 -24.57 3.15
C PRO A 154 -18.65 -24.52 4.30
N LEU A 155 -18.28 -23.86 5.40
CA LEU A 155 -19.18 -23.59 6.52
C LEU A 155 -19.82 -22.19 6.39
N ASN A 156 -20.82 -21.91 7.24
CA ASN A 156 -21.53 -20.62 7.24
C ASN A 156 -20.59 -19.42 7.37
N LEU A 157 -19.55 -19.52 8.21
CA LEU A 157 -18.58 -18.44 8.38
C LEU A 157 -17.73 -18.24 7.11
N GLY A 158 -17.32 -19.32 6.45
CA GLY A 158 -16.58 -19.24 5.18
C GLY A 158 -17.43 -18.68 4.04
N MET A 159 -18.72 -19.05 3.99
CA MET A 159 -19.67 -18.48 3.02
C MET A 159 -19.86 -16.97 3.22
N ILE A 160 -19.97 -16.51 4.48
CA ILE A 160 -20.06 -15.08 4.80
C ILE A 160 -18.76 -14.36 4.42
N ALA A 161 -17.61 -14.92 4.79
CA ALA A 161 -16.29 -14.36 4.45
C ALA A 161 -16.15 -14.14 2.94
N SER A 162 -16.45 -15.18 2.15
CA SER A 162 -16.38 -15.15 0.70
C SER A 162 -17.39 -14.17 0.08
N TYR A 163 -18.63 -14.17 0.56
CA TYR A 163 -19.70 -13.33 0.00
C TYR A 163 -19.44 -11.83 0.20
N TYR A 164 -18.90 -11.43 1.36
CA TYR A 164 -18.65 -10.03 1.68
C TYR A 164 -17.20 -9.58 1.47
N TYR A 165 -16.33 -10.46 0.96
CA TYR A 165 -14.91 -10.18 0.74
C TYR A 165 -14.19 -9.78 2.05
N ILE A 166 -14.42 -10.55 3.11
CA ILE A 166 -13.89 -10.32 4.46
C ILE A 166 -12.78 -11.35 4.72
N ASN A 167 -11.69 -10.92 5.35
CA ASN A 167 -10.59 -11.80 5.75
C ASN A 167 -11.08 -12.85 6.76
N TYR A 168 -10.66 -14.11 6.61
CA TYR A 168 -11.08 -15.21 7.48
C TYR A 168 -10.71 -14.96 8.96
N THR A 169 -9.59 -14.28 9.20
CA THR A 169 -9.14 -13.87 10.55
C THR A 169 -10.09 -12.87 11.21
N THR A 170 -10.69 -11.96 10.42
CA THR A 170 -11.72 -11.03 10.90
C THR A 170 -13.01 -11.77 11.27
N ILE A 171 -13.42 -12.74 10.45
CA ILE A 171 -14.61 -13.55 10.72
C ILE A 171 -14.40 -14.44 11.95
N GLU A 172 -13.21 -14.99 12.14
CA GLU A 172 -12.83 -15.70 13.36
C GLU A 172 -12.98 -14.78 14.58
N LEU A 173 -12.43 -13.56 14.51
CA LEU A 173 -12.55 -12.55 15.56
C LEU A 173 -14.01 -12.22 15.87
N PHE A 174 -14.86 -12.08 14.84
CA PHE A 174 -16.29 -11.84 15.02
C PHE A 174 -16.99 -13.02 15.69
N SER A 175 -16.68 -14.25 15.26
CA SER A 175 -17.23 -15.48 15.84
C SER A 175 -16.89 -15.64 17.32
N LEU A 176 -15.67 -15.26 17.72
CA LEU A 176 -15.21 -15.35 19.11
C LEU A 176 -15.70 -14.20 20.00
N SER A 177 -15.92 -13.01 19.42
CA SER A 177 -16.20 -11.78 20.19
C SER A 177 -17.68 -11.37 20.21
N LEU A 178 -18.48 -11.78 19.23
CA LEU A 178 -19.89 -11.43 19.16
C LEU A 178 -20.73 -12.34 20.05
N THR A 179 -21.53 -11.73 20.91
CA THR A 179 -22.50 -12.41 21.76
C THR A 179 -23.86 -11.75 21.62
N ASN A 180 -24.93 -12.44 22.03
CA ASN A 180 -26.28 -11.88 22.06
C ASN A 180 -26.46 -10.69 23.03
N LYS A 181 -25.45 -10.37 23.84
CA LYS A 181 -25.43 -9.23 24.78
C LYS A 181 -24.57 -8.06 24.31
N THR A 182 -23.86 -8.20 23.18
CA THR A 182 -22.93 -7.19 22.70
C THR A 182 -23.69 -5.91 22.32
N LYS A 183 -23.34 -4.79 22.98
CA LYS A 183 -23.93 -3.47 22.73
C LYS A 183 -23.17 -2.74 21.61
N ILE A 184 -23.72 -1.64 21.11
CA ILE A 184 -23.11 -0.83 20.04
C ILE A 184 -21.65 -0.44 20.29
N ARG A 185 -21.29 -0.11 21.54
CA ARG A 185 -19.90 0.17 21.91
C ARG A 185 -18.98 -1.03 21.68
N GLY A 186 -19.40 -2.22 22.12
CA GLY A 186 -18.64 -3.45 21.91
C GLY A 186 -18.59 -3.83 20.43
N LEU A 187 -19.65 -3.57 19.66
CA LEU A 187 -19.63 -3.76 18.21
C LEU A 187 -18.58 -2.87 17.52
N LEU A 188 -18.48 -1.59 17.93
CA LEU A 188 -17.48 -0.68 17.40
C LEU A 188 -16.06 -1.15 17.74
N GLU A 189 -15.84 -1.59 18.97
CA GLU A 189 -14.55 -2.15 19.40
C GLU A 189 -14.18 -3.38 18.54
N ILE A 190 -15.11 -4.33 18.36
CA ILE A 190 -14.92 -5.54 17.55
C ILE A 190 -14.62 -5.20 16.08
N ILE A 191 -15.41 -4.32 15.47
CA ILE A 191 -15.22 -3.93 14.06
C ILE A 191 -13.89 -3.20 13.91
N SER A 192 -13.51 -2.32 14.84
CA SER A 192 -12.23 -1.59 14.77
C SER A 192 -11.00 -2.50 14.87
N SER A 193 -11.14 -3.70 15.43
CA SER A 193 -10.09 -4.72 15.51
C SER A 193 -10.00 -5.65 14.30
N ALA A 194 -10.84 -5.44 13.28
CA ALA A 194 -10.83 -6.23 12.06
C ALA A 194 -9.48 -6.15 11.33
N ALA A 195 -9.03 -7.27 10.75
CA ALA A 195 -7.74 -7.39 10.08
C ALA A 195 -7.65 -6.50 8.82
N GLU A 196 -8.78 -6.11 8.22
CA GLU A 196 -8.85 -5.16 7.10
C GLU A 196 -8.28 -3.79 7.47
N TYR A 197 -8.37 -3.40 8.74
CA TYR A 197 -7.80 -2.15 9.23
C TYR A 197 -6.32 -2.26 9.61
N SER A 198 -5.72 -3.44 9.47
CA SER A 198 -4.28 -3.64 9.70
C SER A 198 -3.40 -2.88 8.70
N GLU A 199 -3.93 -2.45 7.55
CA GLU A 199 -3.20 -1.64 6.58
C GLU A 199 -3.29 -0.13 6.84
N LEU A 200 -4.17 0.32 7.75
CA LEU A 200 -4.31 1.75 8.05
C LEU A 200 -3.00 2.30 8.63
N CYS A 201 -2.40 3.25 7.93
CA CYS A 201 -1.15 3.88 8.33
C CYS A 201 -1.35 4.82 9.51
N ILE A 202 -0.45 4.74 10.50
CA ILE A 202 -0.31 5.75 11.55
C ILE A 202 0.89 6.62 11.18
N ARG A 203 0.65 7.89 10.86
CA ARG A 203 1.73 8.81 10.48
C ARG A 203 2.41 9.40 11.71
N HIS A 204 3.64 9.89 11.49
CA HIS A 204 4.39 10.58 12.52
C HIS A 204 3.59 11.78 13.06
N ARG A 205 3.56 11.94 14.40
CA ARG A 205 2.79 12.98 15.14
C ARG A 205 1.26 12.87 15.12
N GLU A 206 0.65 11.84 14.51
CA GLU A 206 -0.81 11.67 14.56
C GLU A 206 -1.31 11.25 15.95
N GLU A 207 -0.48 10.57 16.77
CA GLU A 207 -0.88 10.08 18.10
C GLU A 207 -1.48 11.16 19.02
N ASN A 208 -0.89 12.36 19.03
CA ASN A 208 -1.36 13.43 19.89
C ASN A 208 -2.75 13.93 19.47
N ILE A 209 -3.00 13.97 18.16
CA ILE A 209 -4.28 14.39 17.58
C ILE A 209 -5.33 13.32 17.87
N ILE A 210 -4.98 12.04 17.66
CA ILE A 210 -5.87 10.91 17.95
C ILE A 210 -6.24 10.87 19.44
N LYS A 211 -5.27 11.08 20.35
CA LYS A 211 -5.53 11.19 21.80
C LYS A 211 -6.48 12.35 22.12
N ALA A 212 -6.33 13.49 21.47
CA ALA A 212 -7.22 14.63 21.66
C ALA A 212 -8.65 14.38 21.12
N LEU A 213 -8.78 13.61 20.04
CA LEU A 213 -10.08 13.20 19.50
C LEU A 213 -10.77 12.16 20.40
N ALA A 214 -10.02 11.21 20.96
CA ALA A 214 -10.55 10.20 21.87
C ALA A 214 -11.02 10.76 23.22
N ALA A 215 -10.55 11.96 23.59
CA ALA A 215 -10.94 12.64 24.82
C ALA A 215 -12.24 13.48 24.68
N LYS A 216 -12.79 13.59 23.47
CA LYS A 216 -14.08 14.26 23.21
C LYS A 216 -15.22 13.27 23.24
#